data_AF-A0A955SV29-F1
#
_entry.id   AF-A0A955SV29-F1
#
_cell.length_a   1.000
_cell.length_b   1.000
_cell.length_c   1.000
_cell.angle_alpha   90.00
_cell.angle_beta   90.00
_cell.angle_gamma   90.00
#
_symmetry.space_group_name_H-M   'P 1'
#
loop_
_entity.id
_entity.type
_entity.pdbx_description
1 polymer ?
#
loop_
_entity_poly.entity_id
_entity_poly.type
_entity_poly.pdbx_seq_one_letter_code
_entity_poly.pdbx_strand_id
1 'polypeptide(L)'
;GINLIIDDTPEAVVLSGFDPIRREAARQTLERLIADGRIHPGRIEEIHHKVMREMDETIKQAGEHAAMDAGVPALSPEIIRLMGRLKYRTSYGQNVLDHSVEVSRIATMLSEELGANTEVAKRAGLLHDIGKAID
;
A
#
# COMPACT_ATOMS: atom_id res chain seq x y z
N GLY A 1 12.87 -3.26 -13.01
CA GLY A 1 13.22 -2.70 -11.69
C GLY A 1 12.77 -3.58 -10.53
N ILE A 2 12.62 -4.89 -10.77
CA ILE A 2 12.52 -5.97 -9.78
C ILE A 2 13.35 -7.09 -10.41
N ASN A 3 14.14 -7.79 -9.60
CA ASN A 3 14.93 -8.94 -10.05
C ASN A 3 14.15 -10.21 -9.74
N LEU A 4 14.02 -11.07 -10.75
CA LEU A 4 13.52 -12.42 -10.60
C LEU A 4 14.72 -13.33 -10.37
N ILE A 5 14.76 -14.01 -9.23
CA ILE A 5 15.84 -14.92 -8.87
C ILE A 5 15.25 -16.33 -8.83
N ILE A 6 15.84 -17.21 -9.63
CA ILE A 6 15.51 -18.64 -9.66
C ILE A 6 16.77 -19.33 -9.17
N ASP A 7 16.66 -20.09 -8.09
CA ASP A 7 17.75 -20.87 -7.51
C ASP A 7 17.45 -22.38 -7.60
N ASP A 8 18.28 -23.19 -6.95
CA ASP A 8 18.15 -24.65 -6.96
C ASP A 8 16.92 -25.16 -6.17
N THR A 9 16.15 -24.28 -5.52
CA THR A 9 14.93 -24.63 -4.80
C THR A 9 13.81 -24.91 -5.80
N PRO A 10 13.28 -26.14 -5.88
CA PRO A 10 12.21 -26.47 -6.81
C PRO A 10 10.96 -25.64 -6.49
N GLU A 11 10.25 -25.22 -7.55
CA GLU A 11 8.95 -24.52 -7.47
C GLU A 11 8.99 -23.16 -6.73
N ALA A 12 10.17 -22.67 -6.37
CA ALA A 12 10.33 -21.38 -5.71
C ALA A 12 10.91 -20.34 -6.66
N VAL A 13 10.36 -19.13 -6.61
CA VAL A 13 10.88 -17.98 -7.34
C VAL A 13 10.90 -16.77 -6.41
N VAL A 14 12.06 -16.11 -6.31
CA VAL A 14 12.25 -14.97 -5.42
C VAL A 14 12.17 -13.66 -6.20
N LEU A 15 11.33 -12.75 -5.72
CA LEU A 15 11.21 -11.37 -6.24
C LEU A 15 11.98 -10.41 -5.34
N SER A 16 13.01 -9.78 -5.89
CA SER A 16 13.87 -8.84 -5.16
C SER A 16 13.75 -7.41 -5.69
N GLY A 17 13.53 -6.46 -4.78
CA GLY A 17 13.50 -5.03 -5.09
C GLY A 17 13.01 -4.19 -3.92
N PHE A 18 13.34 -2.89 -3.94
CA PHE A 18 13.06 -1.99 -2.82
C PHE A 18 11.62 -1.47 -2.81
N ASP A 19 11.08 -1.11 -3.98
CA ASP A 19 9.74 -0.56 -4.13
C ASP A 19 8.69 -1.67 -3.88
N PRO A 20 7.89 -1.58 -2.79
CA PRO A 20 6.92 -2.60 -2.45
C PRO A 20 5.79 -2.74 -3.48
N ILE A 21 5.41 -1.64 -4.13
CA ILE A 21 4.33 -1.64 -5.14
C ILE A 21 4.81 -2.37 -6.38
N ARG A 22 6.05 -2.11 -6.82
CA ARG A 22 6.63 -2.85 -7.95
C ARG A 22 6.78 -4.33 -7.66
N ARG A 23 7.15 -4.71 -6.42
CA ARG A 23 7.22 -6.11 -6.01
C ARG A 23 5.85 -6.78 -6.08
N GLU A 24 4.83 -6.12 -5.55
CA GLU A 24 3.46 -6.64 -5.57
C GLU A 24 2.91 -6.75 -7.00
N ALA A 25 3.18 -5.76 -7.84
CA ALA A 25 2.83 -5.80 -9.26
C ALA A 25 3.49 -6.99 -9.97
N ALA A 26 4.78 -7.23 -9.70
CA ALA A 26 5.51 -8.36 -10.26
C ALA A 26 4.93 -9.71 -9.76
N ARG A 27 4.61 -9.82 -8.47
CA ARG A 27 3.99 -11.02 -7.88
C ARG A 27 2.66 -11.35 -8.56
N GLN A 28 1.74 -10.39 -8.60
CA GLN A 28 0.43 -10.60 -9.22
C GLN A 28 0.53 -10.87 -10.74
N THR A 29 1.48 -10.22 -11.42
CA THR A 29 1.72 -10.46 -12.85
C THR A 29 2.17 -11.90 -13.09
N LEU A 30 3.13 -12.40 -12.30
CA LEU A 30 3.63 -13.77 -12.41
C LEU A 30 2.57 -14.80 -12.06
N GLU A 31 1.80 -14.61 -10.99
CA GLU A 31 0.72 -15.52 -10.62
C GLU A 31 -0.31 -15.68 -11.74
N ARG A 32 -0.70 -14.58 -12.39
CA ARG A 32 -1.64 -14.60 -13.51
C ARG A 32 -1.04 -15.24 -14.76
N LEU A 33 0.24 -14.99 -15.05
CA LEU A 33 0.94 -15.61 -16.18
C LEU A 33 1.08 -17.14 -16.00
N ILE A 34 1.38 -17.59 -14.78
CA ILE A 34 1.48 -19.02 -14.44
C ILE A 34 0.10 -19.67 -14.60
N ALA A 35 -0.96 -19.05 -14.08
CA ALA A 35 -2.33 -19.56 -14.22
C ALA A 35 -2.80 -19.62 -15.69
N ASP A 36 -2.35 -18.68 -16.53
CA ASP A 36 -2.63 -18.65 -17.97
C ASP A 36 -1.81 -19.68 -18.76
N GLY A 37 -0.63 -20.06 -18.28
CA GLY A 37 0.29 -20.99 -18.96
C GLY A 37 1.00 -20.40 -20.19
N ARG A 38 0.78 -19.10 -20.50
CA ARG A 38 1.38 -18.39 -21.64
C ARG A 38 2.31 -17.30 -21.16
N ILE A 39 3.61 -17.56 -21.27
CA ILE A 39 4.66 -16.63 -20.82
C ILE A 39 5.53 -16.24 -22.02
N HIS A 40 5.13 -15.17 -22.71
CA HIS A 40 5.88 -14.56 -23.80
C HIS A 40 5.80 -13.03 -23.70
N PRO A 41 6.74 -12.27 -24.29
CA PRO A 41 6.90 -10.84 -24.04
C PRO A 41 5.60 -10.01 -24.11
N GLY A 42 4.84 -10.13 -25.20
CA GLY A 42 3.58 -9.39 -25.35
C GLY A 42 2.51 -9.71 -24.29
N ARG A 43 2.46 -10.97 -23.79
CA ARG A 43 1.51 -11.35 -22.74
C ARG A 43 1.93 -10.83 -21.37
N ILE A 44 3.23 -10.80 -21.11
CA ILE A 44 3.81 -10.22 -19.89
C ILE A 44 3.44 -8.74 -19.79
N GLU A 45 3.66 -7.98 -20.88
CA GLU A 45 3.32 -6.56 -20.93
C GLU A 45 1.81 -6.33 -20.73
N GLU A 46 0.96 -7.09 -21.42
CA GLU A 46 -0.50 -7.00 -21.30
C GLU A 46 -0.98 -7.23 -19.85
N ILE A 47 -0.55 -8.33 -19.22
CA ILE A 47 -0.94 -8.66 -17.85
C ILE A 47 -0.37 -7.63 -16.87
N HIS A 48 0.89 -7.21 -17.05
CA HIS A 48 1.50 -6.18 -16.21
C HIS A 48 0.71 -4.87 -16.22
N HIS A 49 0.33 -4.37 -17.41
CA HIS A 49 -0.49 -3.17 -17.52
C HIS A 49 -1.87 -3.32 -16.89
N LYS A 50 -2.48 -4.51 -16.98
CA LYS A 50 -3.75 -4.80 -16.31
C LYS A 50 -3.59 -4.77 -14.78
N VAL A 51 -2.57 -5.44 -14.24
CA VAL A 51 -2.27 -5.48 -12.81
C VAL A 51 -2.01 -4.07 -12.27
N MET A 52 -1.19 -3.27 -12.96
CA MET A 52 -0.90 -1.90 -12.52
C MET A 52 -2.16 -1.03 -12.38
N ARG A 53 -3.10 -1.13 -13.34
CA ARG A 53 -4.38 -0.38 -13.26
C ARG A 53 -5.23 -0.81 -12.07
N GLU A 54 -5.37 -2.12 -11.86
CA GLU A 54 -6.14 -2.66 -10.73
C GLU A 54 -5.50 -2.31 -9.38
N MET A 55 -4.16 -2.28 -9.34
CA MET A 55 -3.42 -1.85 -8.16
C MET A 55 -3.63 -0.38 -7.85
N ASP A 56 -3.61 0.50 -8.86
CA ASP A 56 -3.87 1.93 -8.68
C ASP A 56 -5.28 2.19 -8.12
N GLU A 57 -6.28 1.43 -8.60
CA GLU A 57 -7.64 1.46 -8.05
C GLU A 57 -7.68 0.98 -6.59
N THR A 58 -6.99 -0.14 -6.31
CA THR A 58 -6.88 -0.69 -4.95
C THR A 58 -6.20 0.28 -3.99
N ILE A 59 -5.14 0.96 -4.43
CA ILE A 59 -4.43 1.99 -3.66
C ILE A 59 -5.40 3.12 -3.32
N LYS A 60 -6.10 3.64 -4.31
CA LYS A 60 -7.05 4.72 -4.11
C LYS A 60 -8.13 4.32 -3.09
N GLN A 61 -8.76 3.15 -3.28
CA GLN A 61 -9.81 2.65 -2.39
C GLN A 61 -9.30 2.44 -0.96
N ALA A 62 -8.09 1.91 -0.79
CA ALA A 62 -7.49 1.72 0.52
C ALA A 62 -7.25 3.05 1.25
N GLY A 63 -6.78 4.08 0.54
CA GLY A 63 -6.63 5.42 1.09
C GLY A 63 -7.96 6.06 1.49
N GLU A 64 -8.99 5.93 0.65
CA GLU A 64 -10.35 6.42 0.93
C GLU A 64 -10.94 5.73 2.16
N HIS A 65 -10.82 4.42 2.23
CA HIS A 65 -11.32 3.63 3.36
C HIS A 65 -10.59 4.01 4.66
N ALA A 66 -9.26 4.10 4.65
CA ALA A 66 -8.48 4.50 5.81
C ALA A 66 -8.86 5.92 6.31
N ALA A 67 -9.09 6.85 5.39
CA ALA A 67 -9.53 8.20 5.73
C ALA A 67 -10.94 8.22 6.35
N MET A 68 -11.87 7.41 5.84
CA MET A 68 -13.20 7.25 6.43
C MET A 68 -13.13 6.60 7.82
N ASP A 69 -12.36 5.51 7.96
CA ASP A 69 -12.20 4.75 9.19
C ASP A 69 -11.53 5.52 10.33
N ALA A 70 -10.68 6.48 9.96
CA ALA A 70 -10.05 7.42 10.88
C ALA A 70 -10.93 8.66 11.15
N GLY A 71 -12.04 8.85 10.44
CA GLY A 71 -12.92 10.00 10.58
C GLY A 71 -12.36 11.30 9.99
N VAL A 72 -11.59 11.21 8.89
CA VAL A 72 -10.94 12.33 8.18
C VAL A 72 -11.30 12.30 6.67
N PRO A 73 -12.58 12.45 6.27
CA PRO A 73 -13.03 12.20 4.89
C PRO A 73 -12.66 13.27 3.84
N ALA A 74 -12.04 14.40 4.22
CA ALA A 74 -11.80 15.56 3.35
C ALA A 74 -10.32 15.74 2.94
N LEU A 75 -9.63 14.65 2.61
CA LEU A 75 -8.24 14.70 2.15
C LEU A 75 -8.16 14.90 0.63
N SER A 76 -7.09 15.54 0.16
CA SER A 76 -6.88 15.72 -1.28
C SER A 76 -6.69 14.37 -1.97
N PRO A 77 -7.07 14.23 -3.25
CA PRO A 77 -6.87 12.98 -3.99
C PRO A 77 -5.42 12.49 -4.00
N GLU A 78 -4.45 13.41 -3.96
CA GLU A 78 -3.02 13.09 -3.87
C GLU A 78 -2.65 12.46 -2.52
N ILE A 79 -3.13 13.03 -1.41
CA ILE A 79 -2.92 12.47 -0.07
C ILE A 79 -3.56 11.09 0.04
N ILE A 80 -4.79 10.92 -0.47
CA ILE A 80 -5.49 9.64 -0.50
C ILE A 80 -4.66 8.58 -1.24
N ARG A 81 -4.09 8.92 -2.41
CA ARG A 81 -3.22 8.00 -3.15
C ARG A 81 -1.95 7.66 -2.37
N LEU A 82 -1.27 8.65 -1.78
CA LEU A 82 -0.07 8.42 -0.97
C LEU A 82 -0.37 7.52 0.23
N MET A 83 -1.45 7.78 0.98
CA MET A 83 -1.87 6.91 2.06
C MET A 83 -2.15 5.49 1.58
N GLY A 84 -2.89 5.34 0.48
CA GLY A 84 -3.19 4.03 -0.10
C GLY A 84 -1.95 3.18 -0.41
N ARG A 85 -0.83 3.81 -0.80
CA ARG A 85 0.44 3.12 -1.05
C ARG A 85 1.00 2.45 0.21
N LEU A 86 0.71 3.00 1.40
CA LEU A 86 1.14 2.43 2.68
C LEU A 86 0.53 1.05 2.93
N LYS A 87 -0.55 0.66 2.23
CA LYS A 87 -1.11 -0.70 2.24
C LYS A 87 -0.06 -1.76 1.88
N TYR A 88 0.91 -1.43 1.03
CA TYR A 88 1.97 -2.35 0.62
C TYR A 88 3.26 -2.16 1.41
N ARG A 89 3.25 -1.30 2.43
CA ARG A 89 4.42 -1.01 3.26
C ARG A 89 4.27 -1.68 4.62
N THR A 90 5.35 -2.31 5.07
CA THR A 90 5.46 -2.87 6.40
C THR A 90 6.63 -2.20 7.13
N SER A 91 6.43 -1.88 8.41
CA SER A 91 7.46 -1.36 9.30
C SER A 91 7.36 -2.10 10.62
N TYR A 92 8.48 -2.63 11.13
CA TYR A 92 8.51 -3.42 12.37
C TYR A 92 7.47 -4.57 12.41
N GLY A 93 7.18 -5.19 11.27
CA GLY A 93 6.21 -6.28 11.15
C GLY A 93 4.74 -5.85 11.05
N GLN A 94 4.44 -4.55 11.07
CA GLN A 94 3.07 -4.02 10.95
C GLN A 94 2.83 -3.32 9.61
N ASN A 95 1.61 -3.41 9.10
CA ASN A 95 1.18 -2.63 7.94
C ASN A 95 1.13 -1.14 8.30
N VAL A 96 1.74 -0.29 7.47
CA VAL A 96 1.85 1.15 7.79
C VAL A 96 0.51 1.89 7.64
N LEU A 97 -0.36 1.47 6.72
CA LEU A 97 -1.69 2.09 6.58
C LEU A 97 -2.56 1.81 7.81
N ASP A 98 -2.61 0.55 8.24
CA ASP A 98 -3.38 0.14 9.41
C ASP A 98 -2.83 0.81 10.68
N HIS A 99 -1.49 0.89 10.80
CA HIS A 99 -0.82 1.62 11.88
C HIS A 99 -1.24 3.09 11.92
N SER A 100 -1.24 3.79 10.78
CA SER A 100 -1.67 5.20 10.73
C SER A 100 -3.13 5.40 11.17
N VAL A 101 -4.02 4.47 10.83
CA VAL A 101 -5.42 4.51 11.29
C VAL A 101 -5.51 4.29 12.80
N GLU A 102 -4.75 3.34 13.35
CA GLU A 102 -4.68 3.10 14.79
C GLU A 102 -4.14 4.31 15.55
N VAL A 103 -3.03 4.90 15.09
CA VAL A 103 -2.45 6.12 15.69
C VAL A 103 -3.44 7.28 15.66
N SER A 104 -4.20 7.44 14.57
CA SER A 104 -5.25 8.47 14.48
C SER A 104 -6.33 8.29 15.55
N ARG A 105 -6.79 7.05 15.78
CA ARG A 105 -7.79 6.72 16.81
C ARG A 105 -7.25 6.98 18.22
N ILE A 106 -6.03 6.56 18.51
CA ILE A 106 -5.39 6.78 19.81
C ILE A 106 -5.16 8.28 20.06
N ALA A 107 -4.67 9.01 19.06
CA ALA A 107 -4.46 10.45 19.14
C ALA A 107 -5.78 11.20 19.44
N THR A 108 -6.89 10.75 18.86
CA THR A 108 -8.23 11.28 19.13
C THR A 108 -8.60 11.08 20.61
N MET A 109 -8.53 9.84 21.11
CA MET A 109 -8.86 9.53 22.52
C MET A 109 -7.99 10.34 23.50
N LEU A 110 -6.68 10.42 23.25
CA LEU A 110 -5.77 11.20 24.11
C LEU A 110 -6.08 12.69 24.07
N SER A 111 -6.43 13.23 22.90
CA SER A 111 -6.76 14.65 22.79
C SER A 111 -8.05 15.03 23.52
N GLU A 112 -9.02 14.12 23.60
CA GLU A 112 -10.26 14.30 24.38
C GLU A 112 -9.96 14.38 25.88
N GLU A 113 -9.17 13.43 26.40
CA GLU A 113 -8.76 13.41 27.81
C GLU A 113 -7.94 14.64 28.22
N LEU A 114 -7.10 15.15 27.31
CA LEU A 114 -6.23 16.30 27.56
C LEU A 114 -6.91 17.66 27.28
N GLY A 115 -8.14 17.67 26.77
CA GLY A 115 -8.82 18.89 26.32
C GLY A 115 -8.14 19.60 25.14
N ALA A 116 -7.40 18.84 24.33
CA ALA A 116 -6.72 19.35 23.14
C ALA A 116 -7.65 19.35 21.91
N ASN A 117 -7.19 19.92 20.79
CA ASN A 117 -7.97 19.93 19.55
C ASN A 117 -7.99 18.53 18.91
N THR A 118 -9.14 17.85 19.02
CA THR A 118 -9.34 16.48 18.57
C THR A 118 -9.23 16.32 17.06
N GLU A 119 -9.73 17.28 16.30
CA GLU A 119 -9.69 17.23 14.83
C GLU A 119 -8.27 17.36 14.29
N VAL A 120 -7.46 18.22 14.91
CA VAL A 120 -6.03 18.35 14.59
C VAL A 120 -5.28 17.07 14.95
N ALA A 121 -5.50 16.53 16.15
CA ALA A 121 -4.81 15.33 16.62
C ALA A 121 -5.11 14.10 15.75
N LYS A 122 -6.38 13.89 15.40
CA LYS A 122 -6.84 12.82 14.52
C LYS A 122 -6.17 12.88 13.15
N ARG A 123 -6.17 14.06 12.51
CA ARG A 123 -5.56 14.26 11.20
C ARG A 123 -4.05 14.12 11.24
N ALA A 124 -3.40 14.64 12.29
CA ALA A 124 -1.96 14.50 12.50
C ALA A 124 -1.57 13.03 12.67
N GLY A 125 -2.30 12.26 13.47
CA GLY A 125 -2.06 10.84 13.68
C GLY A 125 -2.19 10.03 12.38
N LEU A 126 -3.20 10.30 11.57
CA LEU A 126 -3.42 9.62 10.29
C LEU A 126 -2.29 9.90 9.27
N LEU A 127 -1.74 11.11 9.26
CA LEU A 127 -0.80 11.56 8.24
C LEU A 127 0.67 11.53 8.69
N HIS A 128 0.95 11.19 9.95
CA HIS A 128 2.28 11.33 10.54
C HIS A 128 3.39 10.60 9.76
N ASP A 129 3.05 9.46 9.17
CA ASP A 129 3.96 8.54 8.48
C ASP A 129 3.83 8.59 6.94
N ILE A 130 3.10 9.56 6.39
CA ILE A 130 2.83 9.63 4.93
C ILE A 130 4.10 9.70 4.07
N GLY A 131 5.21 10.19 4.64
CA GLY A 131 6.52 10.20 3.96
C GLY A 131 6.99 8.80 3.53
N LYS A 132 6.61 7.73 4.25
CA LYS A 132 6.95 6.34 3.91
C LYS A 132 6.30 5.84 2.62
N ALA A 133 5.35 6.60 2.06
CA ALA A 133 4.74 6.29 0.77
C ALA A 133 5.60 6.70 -0.44
N ILE A 134 6.61 7.56 -0.21
CA ILE A 134 7.46 8.17 -1.23
C ILE A 134 8.74 7.36 -1.46
N ASP A 135 9.21 6.65 -0.44
CA ASP A 135 10.35 5.71 -0.49
C ASP A 135 10.06 4.46 -1.34
#